data_AF-A0A974P2N8-F1
#
_entry.id   AF-A0A974P2N8-F1
#
_cell.length_a   1.000
_cell.length_b   1.000
_cell.length_c   1.000
_cell.angle_alpha   90.00
_cell.angle_beta   90.00
_cell.angle_gamma   90.00
#
_symmetry.space_group_name_H-M   'P 1'
#
loop_
_entity.id
_entity.type
_entity.pdbx_description
1 polymer ?
#
loop_
_entity_poly.entity_id
_entity_poly.type
_entity_poly.pdbx_seq_one_letter_code
_entity_poly.pdbx_strand_id
1 'polypeptide(L)'
;MIIELLERHGQGGDCGHLGRFYYHNGFIVADAREAYVLETMGRDWVVERVAGRRSLSNAYSIGTGYSDISPGLAAQGQGRFDVAAHLIDEVRDAVSFGRGRCARGQGLMDRAGDQLDPAVMMAILRDHGDAADWSPANTVGRTICMHAASGRVAASRWPRWSLRWGPSARCTG
;
A
#
# COMPACT_ATOMS: atom_id res chain seq x y z
N MET A 1 12.91 -15.99 -5.97
CA MET A 1 11.68 -16.64 -5.44
C MET A 1 10.79 -15.59 -4.75
N ILE A 2 9.45 -15.64 -4.87
CA ILE A 2 8.49 -14.49 -4.91
C ILE A 2 8.55 -13.69 -6.22
N ILE A 3 9.63 -12.95 -6.50
CA ILE A 3 9.72 -12.12 -7.71
C ILE A 3 9.56 -12.98 -8.99
N GLU A 4 10.30 -14.07 -9.09
CA GLU A 4 10.19 -14.98 -10.25
C GLU A 4 8.79 -15.60 -10.40
N LEU A 5 8.08 -15.84 -9.28
CA LEU A 5 6.71 -16.36 -9.31
C LEU A 5 5.74 -15.28 -9.79
N LEU A 6 5.90 -14.05 -9.32
CA LEU A 6 5.17 -12.88 -9.78
C LEU A 6 5.39 -12.64 -11.27
N GLU A 7 6.63 -12.70 -11.75
CA GLU A 7 6.96 -12.50 -13.15
C GLU A 7 6.36 -13.59 -14.04
N ARG A 8 6.40 -14.86 -13.57
CA ARG A 8 5.89 -16.01 -14.34
C ARG A 8 4.36 -16.09 -14.32
N HIS A 9 3.72 -15.80 -13.20
CA HIS A 9 2.29 -16.04 -13.02
C HIS A 9 1.43 -14.77 -12.91
N GLY A 10 2.05 -13.62 -12.65
CA GLY A 10 1.36 -12.38 -12.26
C GLY A 10 0.92 -12.42 -10.80
N GLN A 11 0.33 -11.33 -10.33
CA GLN A 11 -0.41 -11.29 -9.06
C GLN A 11 -1.90 -11.22 -9.32
N GLY A 12 -2.68 -11.92 -8.49
CA GLY A 12 -4.10 -11.68 -8.23
C GLY A 12 -5.08 -11.71 -9.42
N GLY A 13 -6.33 -12.01 -9.09
CA GLY A 13 -7.50 -11.78 -9.96
C GLY A 13 -8.37 -10.65 -9.39
N ASP A 14 -9.62 -10.58 -9.81
CA ASP A 14 -10.61 -9.72 -9.17
C ASP A 14 -10.82 -10.14 -7.70
N CYS A 15 -10.42 -9.29 -6.76
CA CYS A 15 -10.50 -9.48 -5.31
C CYS A 15 -11.74 -8.82 -4.69
N GLY A 16 -12.70 -8.35 -5.49
CA GLY A 16 -13.86 -7.65 -4.96
C GLY A 16 -15.09 -8.54 -4.87
N HIS A 17 -15.68 -8.57 -3.68
CA HIS A 17 -16.92 -9.30 -3.43
C HIS A 17 -18.14 -8.67 -4.13
N LEU A 18 -18.09 -7.35 -4.43
CA LEU A 18 -19.22 -6.55 -4.95
C LEU A 18 -18.88 -5.76 -6.23
N GLY A 19 -17.69 -5.96 -6.82
CA GLY A 19 -17.22 -5.25 -8.02
C GLY A 19 -15.74 -5.50 -8.29
N ARG A 20 -15.23 -5.13 -9.46
CA ARG A 20 -13.82 -5.40 -9.82
C ARG A 20 -12.85 -4.68 -8.89
N PHE A 21 -12.06 -5.42 -8.12
CA PHE A 21 -11.04 -4.86 -7.22
C PHE A 21 -9.71 -5.57 -7.42
N TYR A 22 -8.74 -4.90 -8.01
CA TYR A 22 -7.40 -5.45 -8.17
C TYR A 22 -6.50 -4.87 -7.08
N TYR A 23 -5.98 -5.77 -6.25
CA TYR A 23 -5.14 -5.40 -5.12
C TYR A 23 -3.68 -5.60 -5.48
N HIS A 24 -2.90 -4.54 -5.35
CA HIS A 24 -1.46 -4.56 -5.46
C HIS A 24 -0.86 -4.81 -4.08
N ASN A 25 0.03 -5.78 -4.00
CA ASN A 25 0.53 -6.28 -2.72
C ASN A 25 1.84 -5.62 -2.33
N GLY A 26 1.97 -5.32 -1.04
CA GLY A 26 3.21 -4.94 -0.39
C GLY A 26 3.61 -6.04 0.61
N PHE A 27 4.86 -6.44 0.61
CA PHE A 27 5.41 -7.47 1.48
C PHE A 27 6.54 -6.89 2.33
N ILE A 28 6.64 -7.35 3.57
CA ILE A 28 7.83 -7.17 4.41
C ILE A 28 8.51 -8.53 4.48
N VAL A 29 9.77 -8.60 4.05
CA VAL A 29 10.60 -9.80 4.10
C VAL A 29 11.79 -9.47 4.97
N ALA A 30 11.98 -10.18 6.07
CA ALA A 30 13.04 -9.89 7.03
C ALA A 30 13.63 -11.17 7.63
N ASP A 31 14.92 -11.08 7.97
CA ASP A 31 15.63 -12.02 8.82
C ASP A 31 16.32 -11.29 9.98
N ALA A 32 17.22 -11.97 10.70
CA ALA A 32 17.93 -11.37 11.84
C ALA A 32 18.95 -10.28 11.46
N ARG A 33 19.27 -10.12 10.18
CA ARG A 33 20.32 -9.22 9.68
C ARG A 33 19.78 -8.11 8.80
N GLU A 34 18.73 -8.38 8.04
CA GLU A 34 18.22 -7.46 7.03
C GLU A 34 16.72 -7.56 6.84
N ALA A 35 16.14 -6.47 6.35
CA ALA A 35 14.73 -6.40 6.02
C ALA A 35 14.55 -5.68 4.68
N TYR A 36 13.51 -6.07 3.96
CA TYR A 36 13.14 -5.56 2.65
C TYR A 36 11.65 -5.29 2.60
N VAL A 37 11.28 -4.23 1.89
CA VAL A 37 9.92 -4.00 1.41
C VAL A 37 9.89 -4.35 -0.07
N LEU A 38 8.90 -5.14 -0.48
CA LEU A 38 8.61 -5.44 -1.87
C LEU A 38 7.19 -4.95 -2.19
N GLU A 39 7.04 -4.03 -3.14
CA GLU A 39 5.76 -3.60 -3.69
C GLU A 39 5.60 -4.14 -5.12
N THR A 40 4.40 -4.62 -5.47
CA THR A 40 4.17 -5.37 -6.71
C THR A 40 3.03 -4.79 -7.54
N MET A 41 3.17 -4.77 -8.87
CA MET A 41 2.22 -4.18 -9.83
C MET A 41 2.02 -5.03 -11.08
N GLY A 42 0.95 -5.84 -11.14
CA GLY A 42 0.82 -6.86 -12.18
C GLY A 42 1.98 -7.86 -12.12
N ARG A 43 2.89 -7.80 -13.09
CA ARG A 43 4.15 -8.56 -13.12
C ARG A 43 5.38 -7.73 -12.74
N ASP A 44 5.20 -6.42 -12.63
CA ASP A 44 6.23 -5.48 -12.23
C ASP A 44 6.38 -5.42 -10.72
N TRP A 45 7.52 -4.92 -10.27
CA TRP A 45 7.85 -4.88 -8.86
C TRP A 45 8.93 -3.84 -8.57
N VAL A 46 8.99 -3.41 -7.30
CA VAL A 46 10.03 -2.54 -6.78
C VAL A 46 10.42 -3.02 -5.37
N VAL A 47 11.71 -3.01 -5.05
CA VAL A 47 12.25 -3.47 -3.77
C VAL A 47 13.00 -2.33 -3.10
N GLU A 48 12.76 -2.12 -1.82
CA GLU A 48 13.57 -1.25 -0.96
C GLU A 48 14.21 -2.09 0.14
N ARG A 49 15.54 -1.96 0.31
CA ARG A 49 16.22 -2.45 1.51
C ARG A 49 15.97 -1.50 2.66
N VAL A 50 15.44 -2.03 3.76
CA VAL A 50 15.12 -1.26 4.97
C VAL A 50 16.40 -0.98 5.76
N ALA A 51 16.74 0.30 5.93
CA ALA A 51 17.91 0.71 6.72
C ALA A 51 17.62 0.83 8.23
N GLY A 52 16.35 0.93 8.62
CA GLY A 52 15.95 1.11 10.02
C GLY A 52 14.56 0.57 10.27
N ARG A 53 13.55 1.45 10.24
CA ARG A 53 12.15 1.09 10.47
C ARG A 53 11.32 1.44 9.24
N ARG A 54 10.34 0.60 8.89
CA ARG A 54 9.42 0.87 7.80
C ARG A 54 7.98 0.54 8.15
N SER A 55 7.09 1.49 7.87
CA SER A 55 5.64 1.28 7.90
C SER A 55 5.14 0.97 6.48
N LEU A 56 4.12 0.12 6.39
CA LEU A 56 3.34 -0.12 5.18
C LEU A 56 1.84 0.04 5.44
N SER A 57 1.09 0.33 4.38
CA SER A 57 -0.36 0.44 4.36
C SER A 57 -0.87 0.08 2.97
N ASN A 58 -2.17 0.20 2.69
CA ASN A 58 -2.77 -0.10 1.40
C ASN A 58 -2.49 0.98 0.31
N ALA A 59 -1.27 1.50 0.25
CA ALA A 59 -0.77 2.47 -0.73
C ALA A 59 0.70 2.19 -1.03
N TYR A 60 1.15 2.50 -2.25
CA TYR A 60 2.58 2.47 -2.58
C TYR A 60 3.33 3.49 -1.74
N SER A 61 4.52 3.11 -1.30
CA SER A 61 5.34 3.88 -0.37
C SER A 61 6.80 3.99 -0.79
N ILE A 62 7.27 3.13 -1.68
CA ILE A 62 8.66 3.17 -2.14
C ILE A 62 8.81 4.34 -3.13
N GLY A 63 9.53 5.39 -2.70
CA GLY A 63 9.84 6.55 -3.53
C GLY A 63 11.05 6.32 -4.43
N THR A 64 11.98 7.26 -4.44
CA THR A 64 13.26 7.16 -5.19
C THR A 64 14.32 6.32 -4.49
N GLY A 65 14.03 5.68 -3.35
CA GLY A 65 15.02 5.00 -2.49
C GLY A 65 15.19 3.49 -2.73
N TYR A 66 14.52 2.92 -3.73
CA TYR A 66 14.53 1.47 -3.99
C TYR A 66 15.94 0.91 -4.23
N SER A 67 16.21 -0.32 -3.80
CA SER A 67 17.46 -1.02 -4.12
C SER A 67 17.38 -1.73 -5.48
N ASP A 68 16.18 -2.13 -5.91
CA ASP A 68 16.00 -2.87 -7.15
C ASP A 68 14.58 -2.66 -7.73
N ILE A 69 14.40 -2.89 -9.03
CA ILE A 69 13.16 -2.60 -9.76
C ILE A 69 13.04 -3.48 -11.02
N SER A 70 11.82 -3.89 -11.36
CA SER A 70 11.58 -4.68 -12.59
C SER A 70 11.94 -3.88 -13.85
N PRO A 71 12.44 -4.54 -14.92
CA PRO A 71 12.74 -3.86 -16.18
C PRO A 71 11.52 -3.17 -16.81
N GLY A 72 10.34 -3.76 -16.69
CA GLY A 72 9.09 -3.21 -17.22
C GLY A 72 8.69 -1.90 -16.54
N LEU A 73 8.87 -1.80 -15.23
CA LEU A 73 8.61 -0.58 -14.48
C LEU A 73 9.70 0.47 -14.69
N ALA A 74 10.96 0.05 -14.73
CA ALA A 74 12.09 0.94 -15.00
C ALA A 74 11.94 1.65 -16.36
N ALA A 75 11.39 0.97 -17.37
CA ALA A 75 11.15 1.54 -18.69
C ALA A 75 10.06 2.62 -18.73
N GLN A 76 9.26 2.78 -17.67
CA GLN A 76 8.20 3.81 -17.60
C GLN A 76 8.73 5.19 -17.19
N GLY A 77 9.94 5.27 -16.65
CA GLY A 77 10.57 6.52 -16.21
C GLY A 77 11.92 6.74 -16.88
N GLN A 78 12.38 7.99 -16.88
CA GLN A 78 13.74 8.32 -17.29
C GLN A 78 14.66 8.29 -16.07
N GLY A 79 15.54 7.29 -16.00
CA GLY A 79 16.44 7.12 -14.85
C GLY A 79 15.69 6.72 -13.58
N ARG A 80 16.20 7.17 -12.42
CA ARG A 80 15.58 6.89 -11.12
C ARG A 80 14.47 7.91 -10.83
N PHE A 81 13.27 7.42 -10.54
CA PHE A 81 12.07 8.23 -10.33
C PHE A 81 11.32 7.83 -9.06
N ASP A 82 10.37 8.64 -8.63
CA ASP A 82 9.55 8.34 -7.46
C ASP A 82 8.45 7.33 -7.83
N VAL A 83 8.63 6.07 -7.45
CA VAL A 83 7.74 4.98 -7.85
C VAL A 83 6.36 5.11 -7.19
N ALA A 84 6.31 5.45 -5.90
CA ALA A 84 5.07 5.66 -5.18
C ALA A 84 4.25 6.82 -5.76
N ALA A 85 4.90 7.93 -6.09
CA ALA A 85 4.23 9.07 -6.73
C ALA A 85 3.76 8.74 -8.16
N HIS A 86 4.53 7.95 -8.91
CA HIS A 86 4.17 7.51 -10.27
C HIS A 86 2.96 6.57 -10.30
N LEU A 87 2.81 5.72 -9.29
CA LEU A 87 1.79 4.65 -9.27
C LEU A 87 0.54 4.98 -8.44
N ILE A 88 0.51 6.12 -7.76
CA ILE A 88 -0.59 6.43 -6.85
C ILE A 88 -1.91 6.61 -7.59
N ASP A 89 -2.96 5.94 -7.09
CA ASP A 89 -4.35 6.27 -7.40
C ASP A 89 -4.88 7.16 -6.27
N GLU A 90 -4.96 8.46 -6.52
CA GLU A 90 -5.39 9.45 -5.52
C GLU A 90 -6.84 9.25 -5.07
N VAL A 91 -7.71 8.75 -5.95
CA VAL A 91 -9.11 8.48 -5.62
C VAL A 91 -9.19 7.31 -4.65
N ARG A 92 -8.44 6.23 -4.94
CA ARG A 92 -8.36 5.08 -4.05
C ARG A 92 -7.69 5.44 -2.72
N ASP A 93 -6.61 6.22 -2.74
CA ASP A 93 -5.92 6.65 -1.53
C ASP A 93 -6.79 7.55 -0.66
N ALA A 94 -7.57 8.47 -1.24
CA ALA A 94 -8.55 9.28 -0.51
C ALA A 94 -9.60 8.41 0.21
N VAL A 95 -9.98 7.27 -0.39
CA VAL A 95 -10.91 6.32 0.24
C VAL A 95 -10.21 5.47 1.29
N SER A 96 -9.03 4.92 1.04
CA SER A 96 -8.36 4.00 1.97
C SER A 96 -7.62 4.72 3.10
N PHE A 97 -7.26 5.99 2.88
CA PHE A 97 -6.31 6.78 3.65
C PHE A 97 -4.96 6.06 3.85
N GLY A 98 -4.50 5.37 2.79
CA GLY A 98 -3.34 4.50 2.82
C GLY A 98 -2.06 5.24 3.19
N ARG A 99 -1.73 6.31 2.45
CA ARG A 99 -0.52 7.13 2.68
C ARG A 99 -0.52 7.79 4.05
N GLY A 100 -1.67 8.31 4.50
CA GLY A 100 -1.80 8.95 5.82
C GLY A 100 -1.50 7.99 6.97
N ARG A 101 -2.05 6.77 6.93
CA ARG A 101 -1.72 5.75 7.94
C ARG A 101 -0.26 5.31 7.88
N CYS A 102 0.29 5.17 6.68
CA CYS A 102 1.71 4.83 6.50
C CYS A 102 2.62 5.89 7.12
N ALA A 103 2.37 7.17 6.84
CA ALA A 103 3.12 8.29 7.38
C ALA A 103 2.98 8.38 8.91
N ARG A 104 1.77 8.16 9.45
CA ARG A 104 1.56 8.16 10.91
C ARG A 104 2.30 7.00 11.59
N GLY A 105 2.21 5.79 11.04
CA GLY A 105 2.91 4.62 11.56
C GLY A 105 4.42 4.82 11.57
N GLN A 106 4.97 5.35 10.48
CA GLN A 106 6.39 5.71 10.39
C GLN A 106 6.76 6.73 11.47
N GLY A 107 6.02 7.83 11.57
CA GLY A 107 6.30 8.88 12.55
C GLY A 107 6.18 8.44 14.01
N LEU A 108 5.35 7.44 14.32
CA LEU A 108 5.27 6.83 15.65
C LEU A 108 6.48 5.92 15.93
N MET A 109 6.92 5.12 14.96
CA MET A 109 8.12 4.30 15.09
C MET A 109 9.38 5.15 15.23
N ASP A 110 9.49 6.22 14.44
CA ASP A 110 10.62 7.15 14.50
C ASP A 110 10.69 7.84 15.87
N ARG A 111 9.54 8.22 16.43
CA ARG A 111 9.44 8.78 17.80
C ARG A 111 9.81 7.78 18.88
N ALA A 112 9.43 6.51 18.74
CA ALA A 112 9.81 5.46 19.68
C ALA A 112 11.33 5.17 19.63
N GLY A 113 11.96 5.32 18.46
CA GLY A 113 13.40 5.14 18.29
C GLY A 113 13.85 3.75 18.75
N ASP A 114 14.77 3.71 19.71
CA ASP A 114 15.35 2.48 20.23
C ASP A 114 14.44 1.77 21.25
N GLN A 115 13.35 2.41 21.67
CA GLN A 115 12.32 1.79 22.52
C GLN A 115 11.31 0.96 21.70
N LEU A 116 11.54 0.78 20.40
CA LEU A 116 10.64 0.00 19.56
C LEU A 116 10.75 -1.50 19.88
N ASP A 117 9.88 -1.94 20.79
CA ASP A 117 9.68 -3.33 21.16
C ASP A 117 8.31 -3.84 20.66
N PRO A 118 8.00 -5.15 20.80
CA PRO A 118 6.71 -5.68 20.38
C PRO A 118 5.50 -4.99 21.04
N ALA A 119 5.61 -4.52 22.29
CA ALA A 119 4.51 -3.84 22.98
C ALA A 119 4.23 -2.47 22.35
N VAL A 120 5.29 -1.71 22.03
CA VAL A 120 5.20 -0.45 21.31
C VAL A 120 4.65 -0.68 19.89
N MET A 121 5.14 -1.69 19.17
CA MET A 121 4.59 -2.02 17.84
C MET A 121 3.10 -2.35 17.89
N MET A 122 2.66 -3.14 18.88
CA MET A 122 1.24 -3.43 19.06
C MET A 122 0.43 -2.18 19.45
N ALA A 123 1.00 -1.24 20.20
CA ALA A 123 0.36 0.03 20.51
C ALA A 123 0.20 0.91 19.25
N ILE A 124 1.22 0.98 18.39
CA ILE A 124 1.18 1.68 17.10
C ILE A 124 0.09 1.09 16.20
N LEU A 125 0.00 -0.24 16.11
CA LEU A 125 -1.05 -0.92 15.34
C LEU A 125 -2.47 -0.68 15.88
N ARG A 126 -2.58 -0.25 17.14
CA ARG A 126 -3.83 0.12 17.82
C ARG A 126 -4.07 1.63 17.87
N ASP A 127 -3.29 2.42 17.15
CA ASP A 127 -3.42 3.88 17.18
C ASP A 127 -4.65 4.39 16.40
N HIS A 128 -5.27 5.43 16.97
CA HIS A 128 -6.53 6.04 16.51
C HIS A 128 -6.42 7.52 16.15
N GLY A 129 -5.23 8.04 15.85
CA GLY A 129 -5.11 9.47 15.61
C GLY A 129 -5.15 10.29 16.90
N ASP A 130 -5.35 11.60 16.74
CA ASP A 130 -5.34 12.59 17.83
C ASP A 130 -6.74 13.21 18.05
N ALA A 131 -7.78 12.59 17.49
CA ALA A 131 -9.15 13.08 17.62
C ALA A 131 -9.63 12.89 19.08
N ALA A 132 -10.01 14.00 19.72
CA ALA A 132 -10.34 14.01 21.15
C ALA A 132 -11.62 13.23 21.50
N ASP A 133 -12.54 13.10 20.54
CA ASP A 133 -13.82 12.41 20.66
C ASP A 133 -13.79 11.00 20.04
N TRP A 134 -12.61 10.48 19.70
CA TRP A 134 -12.49 9.16 19.11
C TRP A 134 -13.01 8.08 20.06
N SER A 135 -13.85 7.19 19.52
CA SER A 135 -14.22 5.95 20.18
C SER A 135 -14.52 4.87 19.13
N PRO A 136 -14.57 3.57 19.49
CA PRO A 136 -15.02 2.54 18.56
C PRO A 136 -16.42 2.79 17.96
N ALA A 137 -17.25 3.61 18.62
CA ALA A 137 -18.56 4.03 18.13
C ALA A 137 -18.53 5.35 17.32
N ASN A 138 -17.45 6.13 17.42
CA ASN A 138 -17.26 7.42 16.77
C ASN A 138 -15.94 7.43 15.97
N THR A 139 -16.01 6.97 14.71
CA THR A 139 -14.84 6.75 13.83
C THR A 139 -14.87 7.70 12.62
N VAL A 140 -15.00 9.01 12.86
CA VAL A 140 -15.16 10.04 11.82
C VAL A 140 -13.99 10.07 10.82
N GLY A 141 -12.79 9.65 11.24
CA GLY A 141 -11.60 9.52 10.41
C GLY A 141 -11.10 8.07 10.27
N ARG A 142 -10.29 7.83 9.24
CA ARG A 142 -9.55 6.57 9.09
C ARG A 142 -8.21 6.67 9.80
N THR A 143 -7.98 5.74 10.70
CA THR A 143 -6.79 5.68 11.55
C THR A 143 -6.02 4.39 11.27
N ILE A 144 -4.83 4.20 11.87
CA ILE A 144 -4.04 2.98 11.69
C ILE A 144 -4.90 1.76 12.05
N CYS A 145 -5.48 1.77 13.25
CA CYS A 145 -6.45 0.77 13.67
C CYS A 145 -7.85 1.15 13.16
N MET A 146 -8.31 0.52 12.09
CA MET A 146 -9.65 0.75 11.57
C MET A 146 -10.70 -0.08 12.30
N HIS A 147 -11.81 0.54 12.68
CA HIS A 147 -12.96 -0.10 13.30
C HIS A 147 -14.17 -0.06 12.35
N ALA A 148 -15.06 -1.05 12.50
CA ALA A 148 -16.34 -1.02 11.81
C ALA A 148 -17.19 0.13 12.36
N ALA A 149 -17.56 1.08 11.49
CA ALA A 149 -18.49 2.13 11.85
C ALA A 149 -19.92 1.66 11.62
N SER A 150 -20.84 1.98 12.53
CA SER A 150 -22.28 1.90 12.26
C SER A 150 -22.79 3.24 11.70
N GLY A 151 -23.42 3.23 10.52
CA GLY A 151 -23.97 4.43 9.88
C GLY A 151 -23.37 4.73 8.50
N ARG A 152 -23.88 5.76 7.81
CA ARG A 152 -23.60 6.06 6.37
C ARG A 152 -22.11 6.19 6.01
N VAL A 153 -21.22 6.36 6.98
CA VAL A 153 -19.76 6.40 6.78
C VAL A 153 -19.17 5.01 6.45
N ALA A 154 -19.86 3.92 6.77
CA ALA A 154 -19.45 2.56 6.40
C ALA A 154 -19.84 2.17 4.95
N ALA A 155 -20.72 2.92 4.29
CA ALA A 155 -21.39 2.47 3.07
C ALA A 155 -21.23 3.40 1.85
N SER A 156 -20.66 4.60 1.98
CA SER A 156 -20.64 5.56 0.86
C SER A 156 -19.25 6.04 0.45
N ARG A 157 -18.54 5.19 -0.31
CA ARG A 157 -17.93 5.49 -1.63
C ARG A 157 -16.89 4.42 -1.97
N TRP A 158 -17.37 3.21 -2.27
CA TRP A 158 -16.73 2.45 -3.35
C TRP A 158 -17.37 2.99 -4.62
N PRO A 159 -16.65 3.72 -5.50
CA PRO A 159 -17.23 4.05 -6.79
C PRO A 159 -17.51 2.73 -7.50
N ARG A 160 -18.74 2.59 -8.00
CA ARG A 160 -19.16 1.46 -8.83
C ARG A 160 -18.40 1.56 -10.16
N TRP A 161 -17.20 0.99 -10.23
CA TRP A 161 -16.39 0.99 -11.44
C TRP A 161 -16.80 -0.15 -12.37
N SER A 162 -17.52 0.19 -13.43
CA SER A 162 -17.56 -0.63 -14.65
C SER A 162 -16.56 -0.06 -15.66
N LEU A 163 -15.29 -0.46 -15.55
CA LEU A 163 -14.34 -0.23 -16.64
C LEU A 163 -14.63 -1.24 -17.75
N ARG A 164 -15.37 -0.77 -18.76
CA ARG A 164 -15.62 -1.48 -20.02
C ARG A 164 -14.31 -1.49 -20.81
N TRP A 165 -13.55 -2.58 -20.70
CA TRP A 165 -12.46 -2.87 -21.63
C TRP A 165 -13.06 -3.44 -22.93
N GLY A 166 -12.96 -2.69 -24.03
CA GLY A 166 -13.22 -3.19 -25.38
C GLY A 166 -11.91 -3.68 -26.03
N PRO A 167 -11.90 -4.81 -26.76
CA PRO A 167 -10.71 -5.26 -27.49
C PRO A 167 -10.60 -4.56 -28.85
N SER A 168 -9.38 -4.61 -29.42
CA SER A 168 -8.98 -4.38 -30.83
C SER A 168 -8.41 -3.01 -31.21
N ALA A 169 -7.08 -2.89 -31.08
CA ALA A 169 -6.28 -2.22 -32.11
C ALA A 169 -5.91 -3.28 -33.16
N ARG A 170 -6.35 -3.05 -34.40
CA ARG A 170 -6.09 -3.88 -35.57
C ARG A 170 -4.62 -3.78 -35.96
N CYS A 171 -3.96 -4.93 -36.18
CA CYS A 171 -2.81 -5.05 -37.05
C CYS A 171 -3.26 -5.89 -38.25
N THR A 172 -3.35 -5.26 -39.42
CA THR A 172 -3.33 -5.95 -40.72
C THR A 172 -2.46 -5.10 -41.65
N GLY A 173 -1.29 -5.63 -41.97
CA GLY A 173 -0.74 -5.48 -43.32
C GLY A 173 -1.31 -6.55 -44.22
#